data_AF-C4LFQ4-F1
#
_entry.id   AF-C4LFQ4-F1
#
_cell.length_a   1.000
_cell.length_b   1.000
_cell.length_c   1.000
_cell.angle_alpha   90.00
_cell.angle_beta   90.00
_cell.angle_gamma   90.00
#
_symmetry.space_group_name_H-M   'P 1'
#
loop_
_entity.id
_entity.type
_entity.pdbx_description
1 polymer ?
#
loop_
_entity_poly.entity_id
_entity_poly.type
_entity_poly.pdbx_seq_one_letter_code
_entity_poly.pdbx_strand_id
1 'polypeptide(L)'
;MFIEIGNLFDSDLRSSSISNLKKSLIEYGFLHFKDNIENNLKLHSKLVHNIISIRNKLMAHKDIDADSDALFEKHGIIPDEIKKLLFDLGLALQKIEHHINNDSSFTRVCLNNRFGDATINLLKTLKKGSVS
;
A
#
# COMPACT_ATOMS: atom_id res chain seq x y z
N MET A 1 1.85 -9.85 -3.25
CA MET A 1 2.28 -8.57 -2.63
C MET A 1 2.46 -7.45 -3.67
N PHE A 2 3.31 -7.63 -4.70
CA PHE A 2 3.55 -6.56 -5.69
C PHE A 2 2.33 -6.19 -6.52
N ILE A 3 1.42 -7.15 -6.75
CA ILE A 3 0.16 -6.90 -7.46
C ILE A 3 -0.71 -5.93 -6.65
N GLU A 4 -0.91 -6.24 -5.38
CA GLU A 4 -1.76 -5.51 -4.46
C GLU A 4 -1.21 -4.12 -4.19
N ILE A 5 0.10 -4.00 -3.91
CA ILE A 5 0.74 -2.70 -3.70
C ILE A 5 0.76 -1.89 -5.01
N GLY A 6 1.03 -2.54 -6.14
CA GLY A 6 1.03 -1.88 -7.43
C GLY A 6 -0.34 -1.34 -7.84
N ASN A 7 -1.45 -1.94 -7.36
CA ASN A 7 -2.80 -1.42 -7.58
C ASN A 7 -3.06 -0.08 -6.85
N LEU A 8 -2.39 0.18 -5.72
CA LEU A 8 -2.50 1.48 -5.02
C LEU A 8 -2.01 2.64 -5.89
N PHE A 9 -1.06 2.37 -6.78
CA PHE A 9 -0.43 3.38 -7.63
C PHE A 9 -0.93 3.35 -9.07
N ASP A 10 -1.96 2.55 -9.34
CA ASP A 10 -2.41 2.39 -10.71
C ASP A 10 -3.11 3.65 -11.24
N SER A 11 -2.90 3.90 -12.53
CA SER A 11 -3.56 5.01 -13.23
C SER A 11 -4.97 4.65 -13.70
N ASP A 12 -5.38 3.38 -13.60
CA ASP A 12 -6.70 2.91 -14.00
C ASP A 12 -7.78 3.52 -13.06
N LEU A 13 -8.73 4.21 -13.68
CA LEU A 13 -9.87 4.85 -13.02
C LEU A 13 -10.77 3.88 -12.26
N ARG A 14 -10.76 2.58 -12.62
CA ARG A 14 -11.55 1.53 -11.97
C ARG A 14 -10.98 1.06 -10.64
N SER A 15 -9.73 1.42 -10.33
CA SER A 15 -9.06 1.05 -9.09
C SER A 15 -9.24 2.14 -8.03
N SER A 16 -9.36 1.76 -6.75
CA SER A 16 -9.31 2.70 -5.63
C SER A 16 -7.87 3.17 -5.38
N SER A 17 -7.26 3.81 -6.37
CA SER A 17 -5.85 4.21 -6.34
C SER A 17 -5.63 5.58 -5.70
N ILE A 18 -4.38 5.84 -5.33
CA ILE A 18 -3.92 7.15 -4.86
C ILE A 18 -4.16 8.23 -5.94
N SER A 19 -4.12 7.87 -7.22
CA SER A 19 -4.45 8.80 -8.30
C SER A 19 -5.89 9.33 -8.19
N ASN A 20 -6.85 8.42 -7.97
CA ASN A 20 -8.25 8.79 -7.78
C ASN A 20 -8.47 9.60 -6.50
N LEU A 21 -7.82 9.22 -5.39
CA LEU A 21 -7.86 10.01 -4.16
C LEU A 21 -7.35 11.44 -4.39
N LYS A 22 -6.21 11.63 -5.07
CA LYS A 22 -5.67 12.96 -5.37
C LYS A 22 -6.63 13.79 -6.22
N LYS A 23 -7.32 13.19 -7.20
CA LYS A 23 -8.33 13.88 -8.01
C LYS A 23 -9.49 14.37 -7.15
N SER A 24 -10.03 13.51 -6.28
CA SER A 24 -11.10 13.90 -5.36
C SER A 24 -10.65 15.02 -4.41
N LEU A 25 -9.43 14.94 -3.86
CA LEU A 25 -8.90 16.01 -3.01
C LEU A 25 -8.82 17.35 -3.75
N ILE A 26 -8.46 17.36 -5.02
CA ILE A 26 -8.47 18.59 -5.85
C ILE A 26 -9.90 19.10 -6.04
N GLU A 27 -10.83 18.21 -6.39
CA GLU A 27 -12.23 18.54 -6.63
C GLU A 27 -12.90 19.21 -5.41
N TYR A 28 -12.57 18.73 -4.20
CA TYR A 28 -13.08 19.30 -2.95
C TYR A 28 -12.22 20.43 -2.36
N GLY A 29 -11.20 20.92 -3.07
CA GLY A 29 -10.37 22.05 -2.64
C GLY A 29 -9.29 21.72 -1.59
N PHE A 30 -9.04 20.45 -1.31
CA PHE A 30 -8.06 19.97 -0.33
C PHE A 30 -6.64 19.82 -0.93
N LEU A 31 -6.16 20.87 -1.58
CA LEU A 31 -4.87 20.85 -2.31
C LEU A 31 -3.67 20.50 -1.43
N HIS A 32 -3.66 20.98 -0.17
CA HIS A 32 -2.58 20.72 0.77
C HIS A 32 -2.40 19.23 1.10
N PHE A 33 -3.48 18.44 1.18
CA PHE A 33 -3.38 16.99 1.38
C PHE A 33 -2.87 16.28 0.13
N LYS A 34 -3.31 16.71 -1.04
CA LYS A 34 -2.79 16.21 -2.32
C LYS A 34 -1.29 16.47 -2.43
N ASP A 35 -0.83 17.66 -2.05
CA ASP A 35 0.60 18.01 -2.08
C ASP A 35 1.40 17.23 -1.03
N ASN A 36 0.81 16.98 0.14
CA ASN A 36 1.42 16.10 1.14
C ASN A 36 1.64 14.68 0.60
N ILE A 37 0.62 14.08 -0.02
CA ILE A 37 0.72 12.76 -0.65
C ILE A 37 1.80 12.78 -1.74
N GLU A 38 1.81 13.78 -2.63
CA GLU A 38 2.80 13.84 -3.71
C GLU A 38 4.22 14.00 -3.21
N ASN A 39 4.45 14.83 -2.20
CA ASN A 39 5.76 15.01 -1.62
C ASN A 39 6.27 13.73 -0.94
N ASN A 40 5.39 13.01 -0.22
CA ASN A 40 5.74 11.70 0.33
C ASN A 40 6.05 10.68 -0.78
N LEU A 41 5.25 10.62 -1.83
CA LEU A 41 5.48 9.70 -2.96
C LEU A 41 6.75 10.03 -3.75
N LYS A 42 7.15 11.30 -3.85
CA LYS A 42 8.41 11.69 -4.51
C LYS A 42 9.63 11.05 -3.84
N LEU A 43 9.63 10.96 -2.51
CA LEU A 43 10.70 10.31 -1.74
C LEU A 43 10.84 8.83 -2.08
N HIS A 44 9.74 8.19 -2.49
CA HIS A 44 9.66 6.77 -2.82
C HIS A 44 9.51 6.50 -4.32
N SER A 45 9.73 7.49 -5.19
CA SER A 45 9.41 7.43 -6.63
C SER A 45 10.08 6.25 -7.36
N LYS A 46 11.36 5.99 -7.08
CA LYS A 46 12.09 4.85 -7.64
C LYS A 46 11.49 3.51 -7.21
N LEU A 47 11.15 3.38 -5.93
CA LEU A 47 10.53 2.17 -5.39
C LEU A 47 9.14 1.93 -5.99
N VAL A 48 8.31 2.96 -6.05
CA VAL A 48 6.97 2.89 -6.67
C VAL A 48 7.07 2.46 -8.13
N HIS A 49 8.02 3.04 -8.89
CA HIS A 49 8.27 2.64 -10.27
C HIS A 49 8.65 1.16 -10.39
N ASN A 50 9.55 0.69 -9.52
CA ASN A 50 9.97 -0.72 -9.52
C ASN A 50 8.81 -1.66 -9.17
N ILE A 51 7.97 -1.31 -8.19
CA ILE A 51 6.77 -2.09 -7.82
C ILE A 51 5.81 -2.20 -9.01
N ILE A 52 5.51 -1.09 -9.69
CA ILE A 52 4.64 -1.07 -10.87
C ILE A 52 5.24 -1.94 -12.00
N SER A 53 6.56 -1.85 -12.20
CA SER A 53 7.27 -2.66 -13.20
C SER A 53 7.12 -4.16 -12.91
N ILE A 54 7.36 -4.59 -11.67
CA ILE A 54 7.19 -5.99 -11.24
C ILE A 54 5.74 -6.43 -11.44
N ARG A 55 4.76 -5.65 -10.96
CA ARG A 55 3.33 -5.94 -11.17
C ARG A 55 3.03 -6.17 -12.65
N ASN A 56 3.45 -5.27 -13.53
CA ASN A 56 3.16 -5.38 -14.97
C ASN A 56 3.78 -6.63 -15.58
N LYS A 57 5.00 -7.02 -15.16
CA LYS A 57 5.63 -8.26 -15.61
C LYS A 57 4.92 -9.51 -15.08
N LEU A 58 4.47 -9.49 -13.82
CA LEU A 58 3.66 -10.57 -13.23
C LEU A 58 2.32 -10.73 -13.95
N MET A 59 1.61 -9.62 -14.22
CA MET A 59 0.34 -9.65 -14.97
C MET A 59 0.51 -10.12 -16.41
N ALA A 60 1.67 -9.84 -17.02
CA ALA A 60 2.02 -10.35 -18.34
C ALA A 60 2.53 -11.80 -18.33
N HIS A 61 2.44 -12.50 -17.18
CA HIS A 61 2.96 -13.86 -16.96
C HIS A 61 4.47 -14.02 -17.26
N LYS A 62 5.26 -12.92 -17.25
CA LYS A 62 6.69 -12.93 -17.60
C LYS A 62 7.62 -13.33 -16.45
N ASP A 63 7.16 -13.19 -15.22
CA ASP A 63 7.93 -13.49 -14.00
C ASP A 63 7.08 -14.35 -13.03
N ILE A 64 6.16 -15.18 -13.56
CA ILE A 64 5.18 -15.91 -12.71
C ILE A 64 5.82 -16.95 -11.80
N ASP A 65 6.93 -17.54 -12.25
CA ASP A 65 7.70 -18.55 -11.52
C ASP A 65 8.89 -17.95 -10.76
N ALA A 66 9.04 -16.61 -10.78
CA ALA A 66 10.14 -15.95 -10.09
C ALA A 66 9.87 -15.94 -8.57
N ASP A 67 10.84 -16.43 -7.82
CA ASP A 67 10.81 -16.33 -6.37
C ASP A 67 10.80 -14.87 -5.89
N SER A 68 10.16 -14.59 -4.77
CA SER A 68 10.03 -13.24 -4.22
C SER A 68 11.40 -12.62 -3.91
N ASP A 69 12.35 -13.42 -3.39
CA ASP A 69 13.70 -12.96 -3.10
C ASP A 69 14.46 -12.61 -4.37
N ALA A 70 14.33 -13.43 -5.42
CA ALA A 70 14.89 -13.16 -6.73
C ALA A 70 14.29 -11.88 -7.37
N LEU A 71 13.00 -11.61 -7.14
CA LEU A 71 12.37 -10.37 -7.61
C LEU A 71 12.88 -9.14 -6.85
N PHE A 72 13.05 -9.23 -5.53
CA PHE A 72 13.62 -8.15 -4.72
C PHE A 72 15.03 -7.80 -5.20
N GLU A 73 15.89 -8.81 -5.38
CA GLU A 73 17.27 -8.61 -5.82
C GLU A 73 17.33 -8.04 -7.25
N LYS A 74 16.62 -8.66 -8.21
CA LYS A 74 16.57 -8.25 -9.62
C LYS A 74 16.12 -6.80 -9.81
N HIS A 75 15.24 -6.31 -8.95
CA HIS A 75 14.70 -4.96 -9.03
C HIS A 75 15.30 -3.99 -8.00
N GLY A 76 16.29 -4.43 -7.22
CA GLY A 76 16.95 -3.63 -6.19
C GLY A 76 15.97 -3.06 -5.17
N ILE A 77 15.00 -3.86 -4.73
CA ILE A 77 13.99 -3.49 -3.73
C ILE A 77 14.38 -4.06 -2.38
N ILE A 78 14.47 -3.20 -1.37
CA ILE A 78 14.67 -3.63 0.02
C ILE A 78 13.28 -3.75 0.68
N PRO A 79 12.89 -4.90 1.27
CA PRO A 79 11.57 -5.07 1.88
C PRO A 79 11.20 -4.01 2.93
N ASP A 80 12.19 -3.53 3.69
CA ASP A 80 11.96 -2.47 4.68
C ASP A 80 11.61 -1.11 4.04
N GLU A 81 12.04 -0.85 2.80
CA GLU A 81 11.61 0.35 2.08
C GLU A 81 10.14 0.26 1.67
N ILE A 82 9.63 -0.94 1.36
CA ILE A 82 8.19 -1.17 1.13
C ILE A 82 7.41 -0.89 2.40
N LYS A 83 7.86 -1.40 3.55
CA LYS A 83 7.22 -1.11 4.84
C LYS A 83 7.17 0.39 5.11
N LYS A 84 8.29 1.08 4.88
CA LYS A 84 8.38 2.54 5.05
C LYS A 84 7.42 3.28 4.12
N LEU A 85 7.37 2.91 2.84
CA LEU A 85 6.42 3.47 1.87
C LEU A 85 4.97 3.32 2.35
N LEU A 86 4.57 2.11 2.77
CA LEU A 86 3.21 1.84 3.25
C LEU A 86 2.90 2.59 4.54
N PHE A 87 3.88 2.73 5.43
CA PHE A 87 3.73 3.48 6.67
C PHE A 87 3.55 4.98 6.40
N ASP A 88 4.40 5.59 5.56
CA ASP A 88 4.32 7.00 5.20
C ASP A 88 2.99 7.32 4.48
N LEU A 89 2.54 6.41 3.60
CA LEU A 89 1.22 6.52 2.96
C LEU A 89 0.08 6.41 3.97
N GLY A 90 0.17 5.45 4.90
CA GLY A 90 -0.81 5.31 5.97
C GLY A 90 -0.92 6.58 6.80
N LEU A 91 0.20 7.22 7.15
CA LEU A 91 0.22 8.48 7.89
C LEU A 91 -0.47 9.61 7.09
N ALA A 92 -0.24 9.69 5.78
CA ALA A 92 -0.90 10.67 4.93
C ALA A 92 -2.42 10.43 4.88
N LEU A 93 -2.84 9.18 4.73
CA LEU A 93 -4.27 8.80 4.70
C LEU A 93 -4.96 9.05 6.04
N GLN A 94 -4.27 8.80 7.16
CA GLN A 94 -4.82 9.05 8.50
C GLN A 94 -5.09 10.54 8.75
N LYS A 95 -4.24 11.43 8.24
CA LYS A 95 -4.46 12.88 8.31
C LYS A 95 -5.70 13.31 7.53
N ILE A 96 -5.89 12.73 6.34
CA ILE A 96 -7.08 12.98 5.51
C ILE A 96 -8.33 12.45 6.23
N GLU A 97 -8.28 11.24 6.79
CA GLU A 97 -9.38 10.67 7.56
C GLU A 97 -9.77 11.56 8.75
N HIS A 98 -8.80 12.00 9.54
CA HIS A 98 -9.06 12.89 10.68
C HIS A 98 -9.74 14.19 10.23
N HIS A 99 -9.23 14.79 9.16
CA HIS A 99 -9.80 16.03 8.64
C HIS A 99 -11.25 15.86 8.18
N ILE A 100 -11.55 14.80 7.41
CA ILE A 100 -12.90 14.52 6.91
C ILE A 100 -13.88 14.24 8.06
N ASN A 101 -13.40 13.63 9.14
CA ASN A 101 -14.23 13.24 10.27
C ASN A 101 -14.20 14.24 11.44
N ASN A 102 -13.74 15.48 11.24
CA ASN A 102 -13.64 16.50 12.30
C ASN A 102 -12.89 16.00 13.54
N ASP A 103 -11.73 15.38 13.33
CA ASP A 103 -10.88 14.77 14.35
C ASP A 103 -11.53 13.63 15.15
N SER A 104 -12.71 13.16 14.74
CA SER A 104 -13.21 11.87 15.24
C SER A 104 -12.42 10.74 14.56
N SER A 105 -11.60 10.05 15.37
CA SER A 105 -10.78 8.94 14.89
C SER A 105 -11.65 7.70 14.69
N PHE A 106 -12.00 7.42 13.44
CA PHE A 106 -12.47 6.09 13.06
C PHE A 106 -11.24 5.19 12.76
N THR A 107 -11.37 3.87 12.96
CA THR A 107 -10.25 2.93 12.80
C THR A 107 -9.98 2.56 11.34
N ARG A 108 -10.33 3.41 10.36
CA ARG A 108 -10.34 2.99 8.94
C ARG A 108 -8.93 2.91 8.38
N VAL A 109 -8.01 3.73 8.86
CA VAL A 109 -6.57 3.62 8.57
C VAL A 109 -5.82 3.13 9.81
N CYS A 110 -5.32 1.89 9.76
CA CYS A 110 -4.51 1.30 10.83
C CYS A 110 -3.04 1.21 10.40
N LEU A 111 -2.16 1.86 11.17
CA LEU A 111 -0.71 1.87 10.95
C LEU A 111 0.00 0.68 11.60
N ASN A 112 -0.66 0.01 12.54
CA ASN A 112 -0.12 -1.14 13.24
C ASN A 112 -0.55 -2.45 12.57
N ASN A 113 0.22 -3.51 12.79
CA ASN A 113 -0.07 -4.83 12.24
C ASN A 113 -1.25 -5.53 12.96
N ARG A 114 -2.14 -4.78 13.65
CA ARG A 114 -3.16 -5.36 14.53
C ARG A 114 -4.03 -6.41 13.84
N PHE A 115 -4.36 -6.18 12.57
CA PHE A 115 -5.16 -7.10 11.77
C PHE A 115 -4.32 -8.31 11.33
N GLY A 116 -3.08 -8.08 10.89
CA GLY A 116 -2.15 -9.17 10.55
C GLY A 116 -1.87 -10.08 11.75
N ASP A 117 -1.62 -9.50 12.92
CA ASP A 117 -1.39 -10.23 14.16
C ASP A 117 -2.64 -11.00 14.59
N ALA A 118 -3.83 -10.40 14.49
CA ALA A 118 -5.10 -11.08 14.74
C ALA A 118 -5.31 -12.27 13.78
N THR A 119 -5.04 -12.10 12.48
CA THR A 119 -5.12 -13.17 11.48
C THR A 119 -4.12 -14.29 11.79
N ILE A 120 -2.86 -13.96 12.10
CA ILE A 120 -1.84 -14.94 12.46
C ILE A 120 -2.25 -15.71 13.71
N ASN A 121 -2.78 -15.03 14.72
CA ASN A 121 -3.23 -15.66 15.96
C ASN A 121 -4.44 -16.59 15.72
N LEU A 122 -5.37 -16.20 14.85
CA LEU A 122 -6.48 -17.06 14.42
C LEU A 122 -5.96 -18.31 13.72
N LEU A 123 -5.06 -18.17 12.75
CA LEU A 123 -4.47 -19.30 12.02
C LEU A 123 -3.71 -20.26 12.94
N LYS A 124 -2.94 -19.72 13.90
CA LYS A 124 -2.26 -20.52 14.93
C LYS A 124 -3.26 -21.30 15.80
N THR A 125 -4.39 -20.69 16.14
CA THR A 125 -5.44 -21.32 16.96
C THR A 125 -6.13 -22.44 16.18
N LEU A 126 -6.49 -22.20 14.91
CA LEU A 126 -7.08 -23.20 14.03
C LEU A 126 -6.15 -24.40 13.82
N LYS A 127 -4.86 -24.16 13.58
CA LYS A 127 -3.85 -25.21 13.41
C LYS A 127 -3.72 -26.11 14.65
N LYS A 128 -3.86 -25.55 15.86
CA LYS A 128 -3.84 -26.33 17.11
C LYS A 128 -5.10 -27.19 17.28
N GLY A 129 -6.25 -26.73 16.80
CA GLY A 129 -7.51 -27.48 16.83
C GLY A 129 -7.66 -28.54 15.72
N SER A 130 -6.76 -28.57 14.73
CA SER A 130 -6.78 -29.58 13.65
C SER A 130 -6.04 -30.88 14.00
N VAL A 131 -5.47 -31.00 15.21
CA VAL A 131 -4.69 -32.17 15.68
C VAL A 131 -5.42 -32.91 16.82
N SER A 132 -6.72 -32.66 16.99
CA SER A 132 -7.63 -33.32 17.93
C SER A 132 -8.76 -33.98 17.17
#